data_AF-A0A1F6KBC2-F1
#
_entry.id   AF-A0A1F6KBC2-F1
#
_cell.length_a   1.000
_cell.length_b   1.000
_cell.length_c   1.000
_cell.angle_alpha   90.00
_cell.angle_beta   90.00
_cell.angle_gamma   90.00
#
_symmetry.space_group_name_H-M   'P 1'
#
loop_
_entity.id
_entity.type
_entity.pdbx_description
1 polymer ?
#
loop_
_entity_poly.entity_id
_entity_poly.type
_entity_poly.pdbx_seq_one_letter_code
_entity_poly.pdbx_strand_id
1 'polypeptide(L)'
;MGTFKFIPKEVKEQILKRIKEEGITVSQAASDAGISSKTIYNWMRSKNLSDGSVLEISRLKRENRELSEIIGKLTLDLTRSKKN
;
A
#
# COMPACT_ATOMS: atom_id res chain seq x y z
N MET A 1 -2.50 33.40 2.66
CA MET A 1 -2.19 32.52 1.52
C MET A 1 -1.00 31.65 1.92
N GLY A 2 -1.20 30.35 2.13
CA GLY A 2 -0.07 29.44 2.41
C GLY A 2 0.77 29.28 1.15
N THR A 3 2.08 29.50 1.24
CA THR A 3 3.00 29.30 0.13
C THR A 3 3.16 27.80 -0.12
N PHE A 4 2.81 27.34 -1.33
CA PHE A 4 3.02 25.96 -1.72
C PHE A 4 4.51 25.77 -2.08
N LYS A 5 5.26 25.11 -1.21
CA LYS A 5 6.66 24.76 -1.48
C LYS A 5 6.68 23.46 -2.29
N PHE A 6 6.97 23.55 -3.58
CA PHE A 6 7.21 22.38 -4.42
C PHE A 6 8.51 21.70 -3.97
N ILE A 7 8.44 20.40 -3.73
CA ILE A 7 9.58 19.59 -3.30
C ILE A 7 9.83 18.55 -4.39
N PRO A 8 11.03 18.51 -4.99
CA PRO A 8 11.38 17.53 -6.00
C PRO A 8 11.21 16.08 -5.51
N LYS A 9 10.92 15.18 -6.44
CA LYS A 9 10.67 13.76 -6.13
C LYS A 9 11.91 13.08 -5.54
N GLU A 10 13.10 13.31 -6.09
CA GLU A 10 14.37 12.82 -5.55
C GLU A 10 14.58 13.22 -4.09
N VAL A 11 14.28 14.47 -3.74
CA VAL A 11 14.46 14.98 -2.36
C VAL A 11 13.49 14.26 -1.41
N LYS A 12 12.24 14.11 -1.83
CA LYS A 12 11.24 13.34 -1.07
C LYS A 12 11.69 11.88 -0.87
N GLU A 13 12.19 11.23 -1.91
CA GLU A 13 12.65 9.83 -1.86
C GLU A 13 13.87 9.67 -0.95
N GLN A 14 14.83 10.58 -1.03
CA GLN A 14 16.00 10.61 -0.16
C GLN A 14 15.58 10.74 1.31
N ILE A 15 14.70 11.70 1.64
CA ILE A 15 14.22 11.90 3.01
C ILE A 15 13.55 10.63 3.55
N LEU A 16 12.67 10.00 2.76
CA LEU A 16 12.00 8.76 3.15
C LEU A 16 12.97 7.59 3.32
N LYS A 17 14.03 7.53 2.48
CA LYS A 17 15.08 6.50 2.57
C LYS A 17 15.86 6.64 3.87
N ARG A 18 16.30 7.86 4.23
CA ARG A 18 17.01 8.11 5.48
C ARG A 18 16.17 7.73 6.70
N ILE A 19 14.88 8.07 6.72
CA ILE A 19 13.98 7.68 7.81
C ILE A 19 13.88 6.15 7.94
N LYS A 20 13.81 5.42 6.83
CA LYS A 20 13.63 3.95 6.83
C LYS A 20 14.92 3.17 7.08
N GLU A 21 16.03 3.59 6.48
CA GLU A 21 17.30 2.85 6.47
C GLU A 21 18.28 3.35 7.54
N GLU A 22 18.36 4.66 7.75
CA GLU A 22 19.26 5.27 8.74
C GLU A 22 18.58 5.41 10.12
N GLY A 23 17.27 5.13 10.21
CA GLY A 23 16.51 5.17 11.47
C GLY A 23 16.32 6.56 12.06
N ILE A 24 16.55 7.63 11.28
CA ILE A 24 16.37 9.00 11.75
C ILE A 24 14.91 9.31 12.02
N THR A 25 14.64 10.12 13.05
CA THR A 25 13.26 10.51 13.38
C THR A 25 12.68 11.44 12.31
N VAL A 26 11.35 11.39 12.14
CA VAL A 26 10.63 12.29 11.24
C VAL A 26 10.88 13.76 11.60
N SER A 27 11.03 14.07 12.89
CA SER A 27 11.33 15.43 13.35
C SER A 27 12.72 15.89 12.92
N GLN A 28 13.73 15.01 13.01
CA GLN A 28 15.08 15.34 12.56
C GLN A 28 15.11 15.55 11.06
N ALA A 29 14.51 14.62 10.30
CA ALA A 29 14.43 14.71 8.85
C ALA A 29 13.67 15.97 8.36
N ALA A 30 12.64 16.38 9.09
CA ALA A 30 11.88 17.60 8.84
C ALA A 30 12.74 18.87 9.03
N SER A 31 13.49 18.92 10.13
CA SER A 31 14.41 20.02 10.43
C SER A 31 15.52 20.12 9.38
N ASP A 32 16.17 19.01 9.07
CA ASP A 32 17.30 18.96 8.12
C ASP A 32 16.90 19.41 6.71
N ALA A 33 15.70 19.03 6.27
CA ALA A 33 15.19 19.38 4.94
C ALA A 33 14.38 20.70 4.91
N GLY A 34 14.15 21.34 6.05
CA GLY A 34 13.34 22.56 6.14
C GLY A 34 11.91 22.37 5.64
N ILE A 35 11.28 21.26 6.03
CA ILE A 35 9.90 20.89 5.68
C ILE A 35 9.11 20.56 6.94
N SER A 36 7.78 20.71 6.90
CA SER A 36 6.96 20.34 8.06
C SER A 36 6.92 18.82 8.25
N SER A 37 6.98 18.35 9.50
CA SER A 37 6.82 16.93 9.83
C SER A 37 5.49 16.37 9.30
N LYS A 38 4.43 17.20 9.28
CA LYS A 38 3.12 16.86 8.70
C LYS A 38 3.22 16.49 7.21
N THR A 39 4.05 17.19 6.45
CA THR A 39 4.31 16.89 5.04
C THR A 39 4.92 15.50 4.87
N ILE A 40 5.90 15.15 5.71
CA ILE A 40 6.55 13.83 5.69
C ILE A 40 5.55 12.72 6.04
N TYR A 41 4.73 12.91 7.09
CA TYR A 41 3.66 11.96 7.44
C TYR A 41 2.66 11.76 6.29
N ASN A 42 2.27 12.82 5.60
CA ASN A 42 1.40 12.72 4.43
C ASN A 42 2.04 11.91 3.30
N TRP A 43 3.34 12.05 3.07
CA TRP A 43 4.06 11.25 2.07
C TRP A 43 4.14 9.77 2.44
N MET A 44 4.44 9.45 3.70
CA MET A 44 4.46 8.06 4.18
C MET A 44 3.07 7.42 4.03
N ARG A 45 2.01 8.14 4.39
CA ARG A 45 0.63 7.69 4.22
C ARG A 45 0.26 7.46 2.75
N SER A 46 0.63 8.40 1.87
CA SER A 46 0.37 8.29 0.43
C SER A 46 1.11 7.13 -0.20
N LYS A 47 2.35 6.84 0.23
CA LYS A 47 3.15 5.72 -0.31
C LYS A 47 2.53 4.36 0.04
N ASN A 48 1.96 4.22 1.23
CA ASN A 48 1.22 3.00 1.62
C ASN A 48 -0.05 2.75 0.79
N LEU A 49 -0.60 3.79 0.14
CA LEU A 49 -1.81 3.66 -0.67
C LEU A 49 -1.52 3.42 -2.16
N SER A 50 -0.33 3.77 -2.66
CA SER A 50 -0.06 3.85 -4.09
C SER A 50 0.64 2.64 -4.72
N ASP A 51 1.36 1.81 -3.97
CA ASP A 51 2.39 0.94 -4.56
C ASP A 51 1.94 -0.50 -4.92
N GLY A 52 0.68 -0.69 -5.31
CA GLY A 52 0.20 -1.98 -5.81
C GLY A 52 -0.65 -2.79 -4.84
N SER A 53 -0.83 -2.35 -3.60
CA SER A 53 -1.74 -3.02 -2.66
C SER A 53 -3.17 -3.06 -3.18
N VAL A 54 -3.69 -1.99 -3.79
CA VAL A 54 -5.09 -1.96 -4.24
C VAL A 54 -5.35 -2.89 -5.44
N LEU A 55 -4.44 -2.91 -6.42
CA LEU A 55 -4.55 -3.79 -7.59
C LEU A 55 -4.33 -5.25 -7.20
N GLU A 56 -3.34 -5.54 -6.35
CA GLU A 56 -3.09 -6.90 -5.88
C GLU A 56 -4.24 -7.39 -4.98
N ILE A 57 -4.78 -6.54 -4.09
CA ILE A 57 -6.00 -6.87 -3.32
C ILE A 57 -7.17 -7.18 -4.26
N SER A 58 -7.33 -6.44 -5.35
CA SER A 58 -8.40 -6.68 -6.33
C SER A 58 -8.20 -7.99 -7.09
N ARG A 59 -6.95 -8.30 -7.47
CA ARG A 59 -6.57 -9.58 -8.10
C ARG A 59 -6.84 -10.76 -7.17
N LEU A 60 -6.36 -10.68 -5.92
CA LEU A 60 -6.55 -11.70 -4.89
C LEU A 60 -8.04 -11.95 -4.57
N LYS A 61 -8.86 -10.90 -4.53
CA LYS A 61 -10.31 -11.04 -4.36
C LYS A 61 -10.96 -11.79 -5.52
N ARG A 62 -10.51 -11.54 -6.76
CA ARG A 62 -11.02 -12.25 -7.95
C ARG A 62 -10.64 -13.72 -7.90
N GLU A 63 -9.38 -14.02 -7.63
CA GLU A 63 -8.88 -15.40 -7.51
C GLU A 63 -9.60 -16.18 -6.41
N ASN A 64 -9.82 -15.58 -5.25
CA ASN A 64 -10.56 -16.21 -4.16
C ASN A 64 -12.02 -16.54 -4.55
N ARG A 65 -12.67 -15.64 -5.29
CA ARG A 65 -14.01 -15.88 -5.80
C ARG A 65 -14.04 -17.04 -6.79
N GLU A 66 -13.12 -17.06 -7.75
CA GLU A 66 -13.02 -18.14 -8.75
C GLU A 66 -12.79 -19.50 -8.08
N LEU A 67 -11.89 -19.55 -7.08
CA LEU A 67 -11.65 -20.75 -6.28
C LEU A 67 -12.90 -21.22 -5.53
N SER A 68 -13.63 -20.29 -4.90
CA SER A 68 -14.87 -20.60 -4.19
C SER A 68 -15.94 -21.17 -5.12
N GLU A 69 -16.06 -20.64 -6.35
CA GLU A 69 -16.98 -21.14 -7.36
C GLU A 69 -16.61 -22.56 -7.83
N ILE A 70 -15.31 -22.85 -8.04
CA ILE A 70 -14.81 -24.18 -8.38
C ILE A 70 -15.12 -25.18 -7.25
N ILE A 71 -14.83 -24.83 -6.01
CA ILE A 71 -15.12 -25.67 -4.83
C ILE A 71 -16.62 -25.95 -4.73
N GLY A 72 -17.46 -24.94 -4.94
CA GLY A 72 -18.91 -25.10 -4.94
C GLY A 72 -19.40 -26.11 -5.98
N LYS A 73 -18.90 -26.01 -7.22
CA LYS A 73 -19.24 -26.96 -8.30
C LYS A 73 -18.78 -28.38 -7.96
N LEU A 74 -17.53 -28.54 -7.54
CA LEU A 74 -16.98 -29.86 -7.16
C LEU A 74 -17.76 -30.49 -6.00
N THR A 75 -18.16 -29.69 -5.01
CA THR A 75 -18.96 -30.16 -3.87
C THR A 75 -20.34 -30.61 -4.32
N LEU A 76 -20.98 -29.87 -5.24
CA LEU A 76 -22.28 -30.25 -5.80
C LEU A 76 -22.19 -31.56 -6.59
N ASP A 77 -21.15 -31.74 -7.40
CA ASP A 77 -20.94 -32.97 -8.15
C ASP A 77 -20.70 -34.16 -7.21
N LEU A 78 -19.86 -34.00 -6.18
CA LEU A 78 -19.63 -35.02 -5.15
C LEU A 78 -20.91 -35.42 -4.42
N THR A 79 -21.75 -34.45 -4.03
CA THR A 79 -23.02 -34.74 -3.35
C THR A 79 -24.02 -35.45 -4.26
N ARG A 80 -24.06 -35.10 -5.55
CA ARG A 80 -24.88 -35.79 -6.56
C ARG A 80 -24.39 -37.21 -6.81
N SER A 81 -23.08 -37.42 -6.94
CA SER A 81 -22.49 -38.76 -7.11
C SER A 81 -22.69 -39.68 -5.91
N LYS A 82 -22.80 -39.15 -4.69
CA LYS A 82 -23.09 -39.95 -3.48
C LYS A 82 -24.58 -40.32 -3.30
N LYS A 83 -25.49 -39.69 -4.06
CA LYS A 83 -26.94 -39.88 -3.92
C LYS A 83 -27.50 -40.94 -4.88
N ASN A 84 -26.70 -41.36 -5.87
CA ASN A 84 -26.92 -42.53 -6.72
C ASN A 84 -26.04 -43.69 -6.24
#